data_AF-S8BTV8-F1
#
_entry.id   AF-S8BTV8-F1
#
_cell.length_a   1.000
_cell.length_b   1.000
_cell.length_c   1.000
_cell.angle_alpha   90.00
_cell.angle_beta   90.00
_cell.angle_gamma   90.00
#
_symmetry.space_group_name_H-M   'P 1'
#
loop_
_entity.id
_entity.type
_entity.pdbx_description
1 polymer ?
#
loop_
_entity_poly.entity_id
_entity_poly.type
_entity_poly.pdbx_seq_one_letter_code
_entity_poly.pdbx_strand_id
1 'polypeptide(L)'
;MDIDSAKKFVEKNGGDYESIVDSMPARFIDPMVTHGLKIDEVERGRVLCSYAIPPRILNTGNTLHGGAIATLVDVIGSVAISTMIPGSEFSGVSVDISVSYLDSA
;
A
#
# COMPACT_ATOMS: atom_id res chain seq x y z
N MET A 1 3.15 26.00 9.00
CA MET A 1 3.05 26.12 7.53
C MET A 1 1.87 27.03 7.25
N ASP A 2 2.07 28.15 6.57
CA ASP A 2 0.96 29.02 6.12
C ASP A 2 0.21 28.39 4.93
N ILE A 3 -0.95 28.94 4.58
CA ILE A 3 -1.83 28.40 3.53
C ILE A 3 -1.13 28.35 2.17
N ASP A 4 -0.35 29.37 1.84
CA ASP A 4 0.32 29.45 0.53
C ASP A 4 1.46 28.43 0.44
N SER A 5 2.21 28.27 1.53
CA SER A 5 3.21 27.20 1.65
C SER A 5 2.60 25.80 1.60
N ALA A 6 1.41 25.61 2.18
CA ALA A 6 0.67 24.35 2.13
C ALA A 6 0.25 24.00 0.69
N LYS A 7 -0.34 24.97 -0.03
CA LYS A 7 -0.72 24.82 -1.43
C LYS A 7 0.48 24.46 -2.29
N LYS A 8 1.57 25.22 -2.16
CA LYS A 8 2.80 24.97 -2.91
C LYS A 8 3.40 23.60 -2.64
N PHE A 9 3.24 23.07 -1.43
CA PHE A 9 3.72 21.73 -1.08
C PHE A 9 2.94 20.61 -1.77
N VAL A 10 1.61 20.76 -1.88
CA VAL A 10 0.71 19.76 -2.49
C VAL A 10 0.67 19.88 -4.01
N GLU A 11 0.59 21.11 -4.52
CA GLU A 11 0.46 21.45 -5.95
C GLU A 11 1.83 21.56 -6.62
N LYS A 12 2.77 20.67 -6.28
CA LYS A 12 4.10 20.65 -6.92
C LYS A 12 3.95 20.27 -8.39
N ASN A 13 3.95 21.29 -9.24
CA ASN A 13 3.85 21.17 -10.69
C ASN A 13 5.16 21.60 -11.36
N GLY A 14 5.55 20.88 -12.43
CA GLY A 14 6.71 21.21 -13.25
C GLY A 14 8.07 20.82 -12.66
N GLY A 15 9.09 20.94 -13.52
CA GLY A 15 10.48 20.57 -13.20
C GLY A 15 10.72 19.07 -13.18
N ASP A 16 11.84 18.65 -12.58
CA ASP A 16 12.24 17.24 -12.53
C ASP A 16 11.22 16.33 -11.80
N TYR A 17 10.34 16.90 -10.97
CA TYR A 17 9.35 16.14 -10.22
C TYR A 17 8.30 15.47 -11.14
N GLU A 18 7.83 16.18 -12.16
CA GLU A 18 6.82 15.66 -13.10
C GLU A 18 7.38 14.53 -13.95
N SER A 19 8.58 14.72 -14.50
CA SER A 19 9.26 13.67 -15.28
C SER A 19 9.63 12.44 -14.43
N ILE A 20 9.97 12.62 -13.15
CA ILE A 20 10.18 11.51 -12.22
C ILE A 20 8.89 10.73 -12.01
N VAL A 21 7.78 11.40 -11.71
CA VAL A 21 6.47 10.75 -11.46
C VAL A 21 6.02 9.97 -12.70
N ASP A 22 6.09 10.58 -13.88
CA ASP A 22 5.70 9.94 -15.13
C ASP A 22 6.60 8.76 -15.51
N SER A 23 7.85 8.75 -15.05
CA SER A 23 8.79 7.63 -15.28
C SER A 23 8.58 6.45 -14.33
N MET A 24 7.76 6.60 -13.28
CA MET A 24 7.56 5.53 -12.31
C MET A 24 6.82 4.34 -12.95
N PRO A 25 7.18 3.10 -12.60
CA PRO A 25 6.43 1.93 -13.03
C PRO A 25 4.96 2.01 -12.64
N ALA A 26 4.08 1.43 -13.46
CA ALA A 26 2.67 1.33 -13.14
C ALA A 26 2.47 0.65 -11.78
N ARG A 27 1.54 1.18 -10.98
CA ARG A 27 1.21 0.69 -9.63
C ARG A 27 2.41 0.68 -8.66
N PHE A 28 3.43 1.51 -8.86
CA PHE A 28 4.69 1.51 -8.08
C PHE A 28 4.55 1.27 -6.57
N ILE A 29 3.51 1.84 -5.94
CA ILE A 29 3.26 1.68 -4.50
C ILE A 29 3.02 0.22 -4.11
N ASP A 30 2.28 -0.56 -4.89
CA ASP A 30 1.92 -1.93 -4.51
C ASP A 30 3.16 -2.84 -4.49
N PRO A 31 4.00 -2.90 -5.55
CA PRO A 31 5.25 -3.66 -5.51
C PRO A 31 6.22 -3.12 -4.46
N MET A 32 6.31 -1.80 -4.26
CA MET A 32 7.16 -1.21 -3.23
C MET A 32 6.77 -1.74 -1.84
N VAL A 33 5.48 -1.78 -1.54
CA VAL A 33 4.95 -2.22 -0.24
C VAL A 33 4.99 -3.73 -0.08
N THR A 34 4.64 -4.51 -1.11
CA THR A 34 4.48 -5.98 -1.01
C THR A 34 5.75 -6.77 -1.27
N HIS A 35 6.82 -6.15 -1.78
CA HIS A 35 8.05 -6.88 -2.07
C HIS A 35 8.68 -7.54 -0.83
N GLY A 36 8.82 -8.87 -0.86
CA GLY A 36 9.32 -9.65 0.28
C GLY A 36 8.24 -10.09 1.28
N LEU A 37 6.97 -9.75 1.03
CA LEU A 37 5.84 -10.36 1.71
C LEU A 37 5.75 -11.84 1.33
N LYS A 38 5.60 -12.71 2.32
CA LYS A 38 5.48 -14.15 2.11
C LYS A 38 4.06 -14.59 2.41
N ILE A 39 3.41 -15.23 1.46
CA ILE A 39 2.14 -15.92 1.70
C ILE A 39 2.45 -17.29 2.32
N ASP A 40 1.86 -17.56 3.48
CA ASP A 40 2.04 -18.82 4.21
C ASP A 40 0.88 -19.79 3.94
N GLU A 41 -0.36 -19.28 3.90
CA GLU A 41 -1.56 -20.08 3.61
C GLU A 41 -2.59 -19.28 2.81
N VAL A 42 -3.34 -19.96 1.95
CA VAL A 42 -4.49 -19.40 1.22
C VAL A 42 -5.67 -20.37 1.33
N GLU A 43 -6.79 -19.85 1.81
CA GLU A 43 -8.07 -20.56 1.94
C GLU A 43 -9.19 -19.68 1.39
N ARG A 44 -10.39 -20.24 1.22
CA ARG A 44 -11.54 -19.47 0.74
C ARG A 44 -11.90 -18.35 1.73
N GLY A 45 -11.67 -17.10 1.31
CA GLY A 45 -11.90 -15.89 2.10
C GLY A 45 -10.81 -15.58 3.12
N ARG A 46 -9.65 -16.28 3.09
CA ARG A 46 -8.57 -16.08 4.06
C ARG A 46 -7.19 -16.20 3.40
N VAL A 47 -6.32 -15.27 3.77
CA VAL A 47 -4.90 -15.30 3.41
C VAL A 47 -4.08 -15.11 4.68
N LEU A 48 -3.14 -16.01 4.94
CA LEU A 48 -2.14 -15.86 5.98
C LEU A 48 -0.81 -15.49 5.33
N CYS A 49 -0.16 -14.46 5.86
CA CYS A 49 1.13 -14.00 5.35
C CYS A 49 2.03 -13.47 6.47
N SER A 50 3.32 -13.57 6.24
CA SER A 50 4.38 -13.06 7.12
C SER A 50 5.21 -12.02 6.37
N TYR A 51 5.67 -10.99 7.09
CA TYR A 51 6.48 -9.94 6.49
C TYR A 51 7.63 -9.50 7.39
N ALA A 52 8.86 -9.65 6.89
CA ALA A 52 10.02 -8.99 7.47
C ALA A 52 10.05 -7.54 6.98
N ILE A 53 9.73 -6.59 7.87
CA ILE A 53 9.55 -5.17 7.52
C ILE A 53 10.86 -4.55 7.02
N PRO A 54 10.94 -4.10 5.76
CA PRO A 54 12.13 -3.48 5.21
C PRO A 54 12.18 -1.97 5.50
N PRO A 55 13.38 -1.35 5.53
CA PRO A 55 13.54 0.08 5.81
C PRO A 55 12.73 1.02 4.90
N ARG A 56 12.48 0.61 3.65
CA ARG A 56 11.77 1.42 2.65
C ARG A 56 10.29 1.70 2.95
N ILE A 57 9.68 0.95 3.87
CA ILE A 57 8.27 1.16 4.28
C ILE A 57 8.14 1.65 5.73
N LEU A 58 9.24 2.11 6.32
CA LEU A 58 9.22 2.76 7.62
C LEU A 58 8.79 4.22 7.49
N ASN A 59 8.19 4.75 8.55
CA ASN A 59 7.95 6.18 8.71
C ASN A 59 9.18 6.88 9.33
N THR A 60 9.10 8.20 9.50
CA THR A 60 10.17 9.02 10.11
C THR A 60 10.52 8.63 11.55
N GLY A 61 9.61 7.94 12.25
CA GLY A 61 9.82 7.38 13.57
C GLY A 61 10.43 5.96 13.57
N ASN A 62 10.94 5.48 12.44
CA ASN A 62 11.53 4.13 12.27
C ASN A 62 10.57 2.98 12.63
N THR A 63 9.27 3.19 12.50
CA THR A 63 8.24 2.17 12.69
C THR A 63 7.48 1.95 11.38
N LEU A 64 6.74 0.86 11.25
CA LEU A 64 5.98 0.56 10.04
C LEU A 64 5.04 1.72 9.67
N HIS A 65 5.15 2.21 8.44
CA HIS A 65 4.37 3.35 7.96
C HIS A 65 2.88 3.00 7.88
N GLY A 66 2.00 3.85 8.42
CA GLY A 66 0.56 3.59 8.42
C GLY A 66 -0.02 3.41 7.02
N GLY A 67 0.42 4.23 6.06
CA GLY A 67 0.08 4.05 4.64
C GLY A 67 0.53 2.70 4.05
N ALA A 68 1.67 2.14 4.49
CA ALA A 68 2.09 0.83 4.03
C ALA A 68 1.18 -0.28 4.59
N ILE A 69 0.74 -0.16 5.85
CA ILE A 69 -0.24 -1.07 6.46
C ILE A 69 -1.57 -0.99 5.68
N ALA A 70 -2.06 0.21 5.38
CA ALA A 70 -3.29 0.38 4.61
C ALA A 70 -3.20 -0.27 3.22
N THR A 71 -2.07 -0.11 2.52
CA THR A 71 -1.82 -0.79 1.24
C THR A 71 -1.74 -2.32 1.40
N LEU A 72 -1.12 -2.84 2.47
CA LEU A 72 -1.12 -4.28 2.74
C LEU A 72 -2.54 -4.82 2.96
N VAL A 73 -3.37 -4.10 3.73
CA VAL A 73 -4.77 -4.46 3.96
C VAL A 73 -5.56 -4.47 2.64
N ASP A 74 -5.37 -3.46 1.79
CA ASP A 74 -6.00 -3.37 0.47
C ASP A 74 -5.63 -4.56 -0.43
N VAL A 75 -4.33 -4.79 -0.63
CA VAL A 75 -3.83 -5.81 -1.54
C VAL A 75 -4.18 -7.22 -1.03
N ILE A 76 -3.92 -7.51 0.24
CA ILE A 76 -4.20 -8.85 0.80
C ILE A 76 -5.70 -9.09 0.94
N GLY A 77 -6.47 -8.06 1.30
CA GLY A 77 -7.94 -8.15 1.31
C GLY A 77 -8.50 -8.46 -0.07
N SER A 78 -7.98 -7.80 -1.11
CA SER A 78 -8.33 -8.10 -2.50
C SER A 78 -8.00 -9.55 -2.89
N VAL A 79 -6.84 -10.07 -2.50
CA VAL A 79 -6.49 -11.49 -2.71
C VAL A 79 -7.44 -12.41 -1.94
N ALA A 80 -7.79 -12.10 -0.70
CA ALA A 80 -8.75 -12.90 0.06
C ALA A 80 -10.14 -12.92 -0.62
N ILE A 81 -10.60 -11.80 -1.19
CA ILE A 81 -11.87 -11.74 -1.93
C ILE A 81 -11.83 -12.58 -3.21
N SER A 82 -10.72 -12.53 -3.97
CA SER A 82 -10.63 -13.29 -5.22
C SER A 82 -10.73 -14.80 -4.99
N THR A 83 -10.24 -15.31 -3.85
CA THR A 83 -10.40 -16.74 -3.48
C THR A 83 -11.86 -17.18 -3.30
N MET A 84 -12.81 -16.24 -3.12
CA MET A 84 -14.23 -16.56 -2.95
C MET A 84 -14.99 -16.72 -4.26
N ILE A 85 -14.42 -16.28 -5.38
CA ILE A 85 -15.05 -16.26 -6.71
C ILE A 85 -14.27 -17.20 -7.65
N PRO A 86 -14.71 -18.46 -7.79
CA PRO A 86 -14.00 -19.44 -8.63
C PRO A 86 -13.83 -18.95 -10.07
N GLY A 87 -12.61 -19.01 -10.59
CA GLY A 87 -12.30 -18.65 -11.98
C GLY A 87 -12.25 -17.14 -12.26
N SER A 88 -12.36 -16.29 -11.24
CA SER A 88 -12.19 -14.84 -11.40
C SER A 88 -10.75 -14.42 -11.17
N GLU A 89 -10.16 -13.73 -12.15
CA GLU A 89 -8.91 -12.98 -11.97
C GLU A 89 -9.15 -11.62 -11.29
N PHE A 90 -10.42 -11.25 -11.07
CA PHE A 90 -10.83 -9.97 -10.51
C PHE A 90 -11.33 -10.12 -9.08
N SER A 91 -10.72 -9.38 -8.16
CA SER A 91 -11.20 -9.19 -6.79
C SER A 91 -12.25 -8.08 -6.67
N GLY A 92 -12.37 -7.24 -7.69
CA GLY A 92 -13.02 -5.93 -7.57
C GLY A 92 -12.04 -4.85 -7.12
N VAL A 93 -12.56 -3.71 -6.66
CA VAL A 93 -11.78 -2.60 -6.10
C VAL A 93 -12.25 -2.29 -4.69
N SER A 94 -11.34 -1.91 -3.81
CA SER A 94 -11.69 -1.46 -2.46
C SER A 94 -12.48 -0.16 -2.52
N VAL A 95 -13.67 -0.17 -1.91
CA VAL A 95 -14.57 1.00 -1.85
C VAL A 95 -14.37 1.77 -0.55
N ASP A 96 -14.04 1.07 0.54
CA ASP A 96 -13.75 1.65 1.84
C ASP A 96 -12.70 0.79 2.57
N ILE A 97 -11.77 1.45 3.25
CA ILE A 97 -10.74 0.82 4.08
C ILE A 97 -10.65 1.61 5.37
N SER A 98 -10.88 0.92 6.50
CA SER A 98 -10.70 1.47 7.83
C SER A 98 -9.65 0.67 8.58
N VAL A 99 -8.59 1.34 9.05
CA VAL A 99 -7.46 0.72 9.75
C VAL A 99 -7.27 1.40 11.09
N SER A 100 -7.25 0.61 12.16
CA SER A 100 -6.86 1.05 13.51
C SER A 100 -5.46 0.55 13.83
N TYR A 101 -4.55 1.47 14.14
CA TYR A 101 -3.16 1.16 14.46
C TYR A 101 -3.02 0.94 15.97
N LEU A 102 -2.82 -0.31 16.38
CA LEU A 102 -2.85 -0.69 17.80
C LEU A 102 -1.46 -0.71 18.45
N ASP A 103 -0.41 -0.96 17.67
CA ASP A 103 0.97 -1.02 18.12
C ASP A 103 1.92 -0.56 17.01
N SER A 104 3.10 -0.11 17.42
CA SER A 104 4.19 0.25 16.51
C SER A 104 5.11 -0.96 16.30
N ALA A 105 5.05 -1.54 15.11
CA ALA A 105 5.97 -2.57 14.64
C ALA A 105 7.26 -1.98 14.05
#